data_AF-A0A354M8I1-F1
#
_entry.id   AF-A0A354M8I1-F1
#
_cell.length_a   1.000
_cell.length_b   1.000
_cell.length_c   1.000
_cell.angle_alpha   90.00
_cell.angle_beta   90.00
_cell.angle_gamma   90.00
#
_symmetry.space_group_name_H-M   'P 1'
#
loop_
_entity.id
_entity.type
_entity.pdbx_description
1 polymer ?
#
loop_
_entity_poly.entity_id
_entity_poly.type
_entity_poly.pdbx_seq_one_letter_code
_entity_poly.pdbx_strand_id
1 'polypeptide(L)' 'MLMIHLGITDVFAVTLSESAEALLKKHGVSVKFKNRTERIMNRDNTGPCPMEQTVFGTDNIEEGVNAIMKKTGKYKK' A
#
# COMPACT_ATOMS: atom_id res chain seq x y z
N MET A 1 2.75 1.69 -2.94
CA MET A 1 2.37 2.51 -4.12
C MET A 1 2.38 3.99 -3.81
N LEU A 2 1.48 4.52 -2.97
CA LEU A 2 1.42 5.96 -2.69
C LEU A 2 2.76 6.57 -2.25
N MET A 3 3.47 5.92 -1.31
CA MET A 3 4.78 6.40 -0.84
C MET A 3 5.82 6.46 -1.97
N ILE A 4 5.80 5.47 -2.87
CA ILE A 4 6.70 5.40 -4.03
C ILE A 4 6.37 6.52 -5.00
N HIS A 5 5.08 6.73 -5.31
CA HIS A 5 4.63 7.79 -6.21
C HIS A 5 4.99 9.19 -5.70
N LEU A 6 4.96 9.39 -4.38
CA LEU A 6 5.35 10.66 -3.74
C LEU A 6 6.88 10.82 -3.62
N GLY A 7 7.69 9.86 -4.07
CA GLY A 7 9.15 9.93 -3.98
C GLY A 7 9.71 9.74 -2.57
N ILE A 8 8.99 9.07 -1.67
CA ILE A 8 9.45 8.81 -0.30
C ILE A 8 10.56 7.75 -0.30
N THR A 9 11.65 8.04 0.41
CA THR A 9 12.82 7.14 0.51
C THR A 9 12.77 6.23 1.74
N ASP A 10 12.12 6.67 2.81
CA ASP A 10 12.09 5.97 4.10
C ASP A 10 10.68 5.94 4.66
N VAL A 11 10.20 4.74 4.99
CA VAL A 11 8.86 4.51 5.54
C VAL A 11 8.98 3.77 6.86
N PHE A 12 8.35 4.32 7.91
CA PHE A 12 8.12 3.60 9.16
C PHE A 12 6.65 3.22 9.28
N ALA A 13 6.37 1.93 9.47
CA ALA A 13 5.01 1.40 9.61
C ALA A 13 4.84 0.66 10.94
N VAL A 14 3.75 0.92 11.68
CA VAL A 14 3.45 0.11 12.87
C VAL A 14 3.12 -1.33 12.48
N THR A 15 2.33 -1.50 11.41
CA THR A 15 2.00 -2.80 10.83
C THR A 15 2.24 -2.72 9.33
N LEU A 16 2.97 -3.68 8.79
CA LEU A 16 3.32 -3.76 7.37
C LEU A 16 2.90 -5.12 6.79
N SER A 17 2.26 -5.12 5.62
CA SER A 17 2.02 -6.36 4.89
C SER A 17 3.24 -6.83 4.12
N GLU A 18 3.38 -8.14 3.92
CA GLU A 18 4.47 -8.72 3.15
C GLU A 18 4.52 -8.19 1.71
N SER A 19 3.36 -8.01 1.09
CA SER A 19 3.22 -7.44 -0.25
C SER A 19 3.69 -5.99 -0.31
N ALA A 20 3.37 -5.18 0.71
CA ALA A 20 3.82 -3.80 0.80
C ALA A 20 5.35 -3.73 1.00
N GLU A 21 5.92 -4.58 1.86
CA GLU A 21 7.37 -4.65 2.07
C GLU A 21 8.11 -4.98 0.78
N ALA A 22 7.68 -6.02 0.06
CA ALA A 22 8.28 -6.45 -1.19
C ALA A 22 8.25 -5.34 -2.25
N LEU A 23 7.10 -4.67 -2.41
CA LEU A 23 6.93 -3.58 -3.35
C LEU A 23 7.85 -2.38 -3.05
N LEU A 24 7.92 -1.98 -1.77
CA LEU A 24 8.73 -0.85 -1.33
C LEU A 24 10.22 -1.13 -1.52
N LYS A 25 10.70 -2.32 -1.10
CA LYS A 25 12.11 -2.73 -1.31
C LYS A 25 12.48 -2.81 -2.80
N LYS A 26 11.59 -3.34 -3.64
CA LYS A 26 11.78 -3.41 -5.10
C LYS A 26 12.01 -2.02 -5.72
N HIS A 27 11.45 -0.97 -5.12
CA HIS A 27 11.59 0.42 -5.57
C HIS A 27 12.66 1.21 -4.80
N GLY A 28 13.52 0.54 -4.03
CA GLY A 28 14.61 1.18 -3.29
C GLY A 28 14.15 1.98 -2.06
N VAL A 29 12.91 1.78 -1.60
CA VAL A 29 12.40 2.44 -0.39
C VAL A 29 12.84 1.63 0.83
N SER A 30 13.53 2.30 1.74
CA SER A 30 13.90 1.78 3.05
C SER A 30 12.65 1.68 3.93
N VAL A 31 12.40 0.50 4.52
CA VAL A 31 11.21 0.27 5.33
C VAL A 31 11.59 -0.30 6.69
N LYS A 32 11.08 0.32 7.74
CA LYS A 32 11.13 -0.18 9.11
C LYS A 32 9.72 -0.42 9.61
N PHE A 33 9.52 -1.49 10.37
CA PHE A 33 8.21 -1.82 10.91
C PHE A 33 8.28 -2.42 12.31
N LYS A 34 7.19 -2.27 13.07
CA LYS A 34 7.03 -2.95 14.37
C LYS A 34 6.48 -4.36 14.19
N ASN A 35 5.45 -4.51 13.38
CA ASN A 35 4.78 -5.79 13.10
C ASN A 35 4.73 -6.06 11.60
N ARG A 36 4.96 -7.32 11.22
CA ARG A 36 4.78 -7.83 9.85
C ARG A 36 3.61 -8.80 9.81
N THR A 37 2.77 -8.71 8.79
CA THR A 37 1.60 -9.58 8.60
C THR A 37 1.48 -9.99 7.14
N GLU A 38 0.88 -11.14 6.85
CA GLU A 38 0.60 -11.56 5.48
C GLU A 38 -0.34 -10.56 4.77
N ARG A 39 -1.38 -10.11 5.47
CA ARG A 39 -2.38 -9.14 4.98
C ARG A 39 -2.85 -8.18 6.07
N ILE A 40 -3.24 -6.98 5.67
CA ILE A 40 -3.84 -5.98 6.56
C ILE A 40 -5.36 -6.18 6.58
N MET A 41 -5.93 -6.35 7.78
CA MET A 41 -7.37 -6.48 7.98
C MET A 41 -8.06 -5.11 7.99
N ASN A 42 -9.35 -5.08 7.62
CA ASN A 42 -10.18 -3.90 7.77
C ASN A 42 -10.43 -3.59 9.26
N ARG A 43 -10.95 -2.39 9.55
CA ARG A 43 -11.14 -1.91 10.92
C ARG A 43 -12.09 -2.79 11.74
N ASP A 44 -13.05 -3.42 11.06
CA ASP A 44 -14.04 -4.31 11.68
C ASP A 44 -13.54 -5.76 11.82
N ASN A 45 -12.33 -6.07 11.35
CA ASN A 45 -11.74 -7.41 11.25
C ASN A 45 -12.63 -8.45 10.54
N THR A 46 -13.52 -8.01 9.66
CA THR A 46 -14.43 -8.87 8.89
C THR A 46 -13.85 -9.28 7.53
N GLY A 47 -12.75 -8.67 7.10
CA GLY A 47 -12.09 -9.01 5.84
C GLY A 47 -10.83 -8.17 5.57
N PRO A 48 -10.21 -8.34 4.39
CA PRO A 48 -9.03 -7.58 3.99
C PRO A 48 -9.30 -6.08 3.91
N CYS A 49 -8.27 -5.28 4.13
CA CYS A 49 -8.31 -3.83 3.96
C CYS A 49 -8.76 -3.50 2.52
N PRO A 50 -9.79 -2.65 2.33
CA PRO A 50 -10.27 -2.28 1.01
C PRO A 50 -9.19 -1.65 0.11
N MET A 51 -8.19 -0.99 0.71
CA MET A 51 -7.07 -0.38 0.01
C MET A 51 -6.12 -1.44 -0.56
N GLU A 52 -5.76 -2.42 0.27
CA GLU A 52 -4.88 -3.52 -0.12
C GLU A 52 -5.53 -4.40 -1.19
N GLN A 53 -6.83 -4.65 -1.07
CA GLN A 53 -7.61 -5.36 -2.08
C GLN A 53 -7.68 -4.59 -3.42
N THR A 54 -7.77 -3.27 -3.39
CA THR A 54 -7.90 -2.44 -4.60
C THR A 54 -6.66 -2.51 -5.50
N VAL A 55 -5.51 -2.78 -4.91
CA VAL A 55 -4.23 -2.88 -5.63
C VAL A 55 -3.67 -4.31 -5.64
N PHE A 56 -4.49 -5.29 -5.26
CA PHE A 56 -4.09 -6.68 -5.26
C PHE A 56 -3.86 -7.15 -6.71
N GLY A 57 -2.64 -7.60 -7.02
CA GLY A 57 -2.27 -8.11 -8.34
C GLY A 57 -1.79 -7.06 -9.35
N THR A 58 -1.64 -5.79 -8.98
CA THR A 58 -0.95 -4.80 -9.81
C THR A 58 0.40 -4.42 -9.19
N ASP A 59 1.43 -4.39 -10.02
CA ASP A 59 2.76 -3.86 -9.68
C ASP A 59 2.97 -2.46 -10.28
N ASN A 60 2.03 -1.99 -11.13
CA ASN A 60 2.11 -0.68 -11.76
C ASN A 60 1.72 0.41 -10.75
N ILE A 61 2.69 1.26 -10.41
CA ILE A 61 2.52 2.30 -9.38
C ILE A 61 1.44 3.31 -9.79
N GLU A 62 1.44 3.78 -11.03
CA GLU A 62 0.47 4.79 -11.50
C GLU A 62 -0.94 4.22 -11.57
N GLU A 63 -1.11 3.00 -12.08
CA GLU A 63 -2.41 2.32 -12.11
C GLU A 63 -2.97 2.09 -10.71
N GLY A 64 -2.11 1.62 -9.79
CA GLY A 64 -2.51 1.37 -8.41
C GLY A 64 -2.88 2.64 -7.65
N VAL A 65 -2.13 3.74 -7.85
CA VAL A 65 -2.48 5.05 -7.27
C VAL A 65 -3.82 5.54 -7.83
N ASN A 66 -4.02 5.45 -9.14
CA ASN A 66 -5.30 5.82 -9.77
C ASN A 66 -6.48 4.98 -9.24
N ALA A 67 -6.29 3.67 -9.06
CA ALA A 67 -7.31 2.79 -8.49
C ALA A 67 -7.66 3.19 -7.05
N ILE A 68 -6.67 3.47 -6.21
CA ILE A 68 -6.86 3.96 -4.84
C ILE A 68 -7.61 5.30 -4.82
N MET A 69 -7.23 6.23 -5.68
CA MET A 69 -7.85 7.55 -5.71
C MET A 69 -9.31 7.51 -6.19
N LYS A 70 -9.62 6.64 -7.17
CA LYS A 70 -11.02 6.36 -7.57
C LYS A 70 -11.83 5.76 -6.43
N LYS A 71 -11.26 4.79 -5.70
CA LYS A 71 -11.90 4.13 -4.56
C LYS A 71 -12.25 5.11 -3.42
N THR A 72 -11.39 6.10 -3.19
CA THR A 72 -11.57 7.09 -2.11
C THR A 72 -12.46 8.27 -2.50
N GLY A 73 -12.92 8.34 -3.76
CA GLY A 73 -13.81 9.40 -4.24
C GLY A 73 -13.18 10.79 -4.35
N LYS A 74 -11.85 10.90 -4.18
CA LYS A 74 -11.12 12.18 -4.14
C LYS A 74 -10.37 12.53 -5.43
N TYR A 75 -10.43 11.69 -6.46
CA TYR A 75 -9.80 11.99 -7.76
C TYR A 75 -10.68 12.95 -8.56
N LYS A 76 -10.35 14.25 -8.55
CA LYS A 76 -10.82 15.20 -9.57
C LYS A 76 -9.75 15.25 -10.66
N LYS A 77 -10.18 14.97 -11.89
CA LYS A 77 -9.38 15.06 -13.11
C LYS A 77 -8.92 16.49 -13.36
#